data_AF-A0A3S1P3G8-F1
#
_entry.id   AF-A0A3S1P3G8-F1
#
_cell.length_a   1.000
_cell.length_b   1.000
_cell.length_c   1.000
_cell.angle_alpha   90.00
_cell.angle_beta   90.00
_cell.angle_gamma   90.00
#
_symmetry.space_group_name_H-M   'P 1'
#
loop_
_entity.id
_entity.type
_entity.pdbx_description
1 polymer ?
#
loop_
_entity_poly.entity_id
_entity_poly.type
_entity_poly.pdbx_seq_one_letter_code
_entity_poly.pdbx_strand_id
1 'polypeptide(L)' 'VVAMIALAREHLNAFEKGAPALPVSLRPAFLPLALTNAYLDKMEKAGSSALRRTAALSTLRRHWLLLRYAMRGWMPL' A
#
# COMPACT_ATOMS: atom_id res chain seq x y z
N VAL A 1 -3.16 -6.18 -16.96
CA VAL A 1 -3.05 -5.85 -15.51
C VAL A 1 -1.75 -5.11 -15.20
N VAL A 2 -0.63 -5.50 -15.81
CA VAL A 2 0.70 -4.91 -15.57
C VAL A 2 0.73 -3.37 -15.66
N ALA A 3 0.18 -2.78 -16.74
CA ALA A 3 0.14 -1.31 -16.88
C ALA A 3 -0.62 -0.61 -15.74
N MET A 4 -1.73 -1.19 -15.26
CA MET A 4 -2.51 -0.63 -14.15
C MET A 4 -1.78 -0.78 -12.81
N ILE A 5 -1.06 -1.89 -12.60
CA ILE A 5 -0.22 -2.08 -11.42
C ILE A 5 0.93 -1.06 -11.45
N ALA A 6 1.57 -0.85 -12.61
CA ALA A 6 2.65 0.12 -12.76
C ALA A 6 2.18 1.54 -12.44
N LEU A 7 1.01 1.96 -12.97
CA LEU A 7 0.39 3.25 -12.66
C LEU A 7 0.13 3.39 -11.14
N ALA A 8 -0.44 2.36 -10.51
CA ALA A 8 -0.69 2.38 -9.07
C ALA A 8 0.62 2.49 -8.25
N ARG A 9 1.69 1.82 -8.68
CA ARG A 9 3.02 1.90 -8.05
C ARG A 9 3.63 3.30 -8.21
N GLU A 10 3.48 3.92 -9.37
CA GLU A 10 3.95 5.29 -9.61
C GLU A 10 3.29 6.29 -8.65
N HIS A 11 1.96 6.24 -8.53
CA HIS A 11 1.24 7.10 -7.59
C HIS A 11 1.57 6.81 -6.12
N LEU A 12 1.73 5.53 -5.76
CA LEU A 12 2.13 5.16 -4.39
C LEU A 12 3.53 5.70 -4.05
N ASN A 13 4.49 5.57 -4.97
CA ASN A 13 5.83 6.11 -4.79
C ASN A 13 5.82 7.64 -4.69
N ALA A 14 4.99 8.32 -5.49
CA ALA A 14 4.83 9.78 -5.40
C ALA A 14 4.28 10.20 -4.03
N PHE A 15 3.29 9.46 -3.50
CA PHE A 15 2.77 9.66 -2.15
C PHE A 15 3.86 9.44 -1.08
N GLU A 16 4.58 8.32 -1.13
CA GLU A 16 5.61 7.98 -0.14
C GLU A 16 6.72 9.04 -0.07
N LYS A 17 7.09 9.65 -1.21
CA LYS A 17 8.04 10.78 -1.25
C LYS A 17 7.51 12.05 -0.59
N GLY A 18 6.20 12.31 -0.70
CA GLY A 18 5.54 13.47 -0.08
C GLY A 18 5.11 13.25 1.37
N ALA A 19 5.02 11.99 1.81
CA ALA A 19 4.47 11.64 3.11
C ALA A 19 5.23 12.19 4.32
N PRO A 20 6.56 12.40 4.29
CA PRO A 20 7.28 13.09 5.38
C PRO A 20 6.81 14.52 5.63
N ALA A 21 6.32 15.21 4.60
CA ALA A 21 5.79 16.58 4.70
C ALA A 21 4.36 16.64 5.26
N LEU A 22 3.70 15.49 5.48
CA LEU A 22 2.34 15.47 6.01
C LEU A 22 2.31 15.88 7.49
N PRO A 23 1.38 16.80 7.88
CA PRO A 23 1.07 17.08 9.26
C PRO A 23 0.76 15.81 10.04
N VAL A 24 1.23 15.72 11.29
CA VAL A 24 1.05 14.53 12.14
C VAL A 24 -0.43 14.17 12.29
N SER A 25 -1.31 15.16 12.36
CA SER A 25 -2.77 14.98 12.45
C SER A 25 -3.39 14.31 11.22
N LEU A 26 -2.77 14.45 10.04
CA LEU A 26 -3.28 13.88 8.78
C LEU A 26 -2.74 12.48 8.48
N ARG A 27 -1.65 12.06 9.11
CA ARG A 27 -1.03 10.73 8.88
C ARG A 27 -2.00 9.55 9.06
N PRO A 28 -2.92 9.53 10.05
CA PRO A 28 -3.88 8.44 10.21
C PRO A 28 -4.89 8.32 9.05
N ALA A 29 -5.24 9.44 8.40
CA ALA A 29 -6.19 9.44 7.29
C ALA A 29 -5.66 8.64 6.08
N PHE A 30 -4.33 8.55 5.95
CA PHE A 30 -3.67 7.80 4.89
C PHE A 30 -3.31 6.37 5.30
N LEU A 31 -3.53 5.95 6.55
CA LEU A 31 -3.17 4.62 7.04
C LEU A 31 -3.68 3.45 6.16
N PRO A 32 -4.88 3.50 5.55
CA PRO A 32 -5.32 2.45 4.62
C PRO A 32 -4.36 2.19 3.45
N LEU A 33 -3.58 3.19 3.02
CA LEU A 33 -2.60 3.05 1.93
C LEU A 33 -1.45 2.11 2.27
N ALA A 34 -1.19 1.83 3.55
CA ALA A 34 -0.14 0.92 4.00
C ALA A 34 -0.31 -0.51 3.44
N LEU A 35 -1.53 -0.86 3.06
CA LEU A 35 -1.85 -2.17 2.50
C LEU A 35 -1.65 -2.23 0.99
N THR A 36 -1.64 -1.08 0.30
CA THR A 36 -1.67 -0.98 -1.16
C THR A 36 -0.48 -1.71 -1.79
N ASN A 37 0.74 -1.49 -1.28
CA ASN A 37 1.93 -2.17 -1.82
C ASN A 37 1.79 -3.70 -1.73
N ALA A 38 1.31 -4.21 -0.59
CA ALA A 38 1.14 -5.64 -0.37
C ALA A 38 0.03 -6.25 -1.27
N TYR A 39 -1.01 -5.48 -1.60
CA TYR A 39 -2.02 -5.88 -2.58
C TYR A 39 -1.44 -5.89 -4.00
N LEU A 40 -0.69 -4.86 -4.40
CA LEU A 40 -0.05 -4.77 -5.70
C LEU A 40 0.94 -5.93 -5.92
N ASP A 41 1.76 -6.26 -4.94
CA ASP A 41 2.65 -7.43 -4.98
C ASP A 41 1.89 -8.74 -5.21
N LYS A 42 0.73 -8.88 -4.57
CA LYS A 42 -0.09 -10.09 -4.71
C LYS A 42 -0.80 -10.13 -6.06
N MET A 43 -1.26 -8.98 -6.56
CA MET A 43 -1.88 -8.86 -7.89
C MET A 43 -0.87 -9.11 -9.01
N GLU A 44 0.37 -8.65 -8.85
CA GLU A 44 1.47 -8.90 -9.78
C GLU A 44 1.78 -10.40 -9.86
N LYS A 45 1.90 -11.08 -8.71
CA LYS A 45 2.07 -12.54 -8.66
C LYS A 45 0.90 -13.34 -9.24
N ALA A 46 -0.31 -12.80 -9.13
CA ALA A 46 -1.53 -13.45 -9.63
C ALA A 46 -1.76 -13.22 -11.14
N GLY A 47 -1.07 -12.24 -11.76
CA GLY A 47 -1.19 -11.93 -13.18
C GLY A 47 -2.64 -11.67 -13.61
N SER A 48 -3.05 -12.26 -14.73
CA SER A 48 -4.40 -12.10 -15.30
C SER A 48 -5.52 -12.57 -14.36
N SER A 49 -5.23 -13.46 -13.40
CA SER A 49 -6.23 -13.94 -12.43
C SER A 49 -6.64 -12.86 -11.41
N ALA A 50 -5.82 -11.82 -11.23
CA ALA A 50 -6.14 -10.68 -10.37
C ALA A 50 -7.36 -9.88 -10.83
N LEU A 51 -7.75 -9.97 -12.11
CA LEU A 51 -8.97 -9.34 -12.63
C LEU A 51 -10.24 -10.11 -12.24
N ARG A 52 -10.11 -11.39 -11.88
CA ARG A 52 -11.24 -12.29 -11.62
C ARG A 52 -11.47 -12.56 -10.13
N ARG A 53 -10.46 -12.36 -9.29
CA ARG A 53 -10.52 -12.61 -7.85
C ARG A 53 -9.79 -11.53 -7.07
N THR A 54 -10.41 -11.12 -5.96
CA THR A 54 -9.78 -10.24 -4.98
C THR A 54 -8.55 -10.93 -4.37
N ALA A 55 -7.42 -10.22 -4.38
CA ALA A 55 -6.16 -10.70 -3.83
C ALA A 55 -6.23 -10.79 -2.30
N ALA A 56 -6.61 -11.94 -1.73
CA ALA A 56 -6.81 -12.07 -0.29
C ALA A 56 -5.51 -11.93 0.53
N LEU A 57 -5.27 -10.79 1.17
CA LEU A 57 -4.17 -10.66 2.13
C LEU A 57 -4.50 -11.37 3.44
N SER A 58 -3.50 -12.01 4.07
CA SER A 58 -3.66 -12.55 5.42
C SER A 58 -4.13 -11.46 6.39
N THR A 59 -5.13 -11.78 7.22
CA THR A 59 -5.66 -10.86 8.24
C THR A 59 -4.56 -10.41 9.20
N LEU A 60 -3.65 -11.32 9.59
CA LEU A 60 -2.52 -10.98 10.46
C LEU A 60 -1.57 -9.99 9.77
N ARG A 61 -1.23 -10.24 8.50
CA ARG A 61 -0.36 -9.35 7.71
C ARG A 61 -0.97 -7.95 7.55
N ARG A 62 -2.30 -7.85 7.36
CA ARG A 62 -2.99 -6.56 7.28
C ARG A 62 -2.85 -5.77 8.57
N HIS A 63 -3.20 -6.37 9.71
CA HIS A 63 -3.11 -5.69 11.01
C HIS A 63 -1.68 -5.32 11.37
N TRP A 64 -0.71 -6.19 11.06
CA TRP A 64 0.70 -5.89 11.28
C TRP A 64 1.20 -4.71 10.45
N LEU A 65 0.82 -4.62 9.17
CA LEU A 65 1.17 -3.48 8.31
C LEU A 65 0.55 -2.18 8.84
N LEU A 66 -0.74 -2.20 9.20
CA LEU A 66 -1.41 -1.03 9.77
C LEU A 66 -0.72 -0.58 11.07
N LEU A 67 -0.42 -1.50 11.98
CA LEU A 67 0.27 -1.19 13.23
C LEU A 67 1.66 -0.60 12.97
N ARG A 68 2.43 -1.19 12.04
CA ARG A 68 3.77 -0.69 11.69
C ARG A 68 3.73 0.75 11.18
N TYR A 69 2.84 1.07 10.25
CA TYR A 69 2.72 2.44 9.70
C TYR A 69 2.10 3.42 10.70
N ALA A 70 1.23 2.98 11.60
CA ALA A 70 0.72 3.80 12.67
C ALA A 70 1.83 4.19 13.68
N MET A 71 2.70 3.25 14.04
CA MET A 71 3.79 3.49 14.99
C MET A 71 4.96 4.27 14.39
N ARG A 72 5.38 3.93 13.17
CA ARG A 72 6.60 4.45 12.54
C ARG A 72 6.33 5.63 11.60
N GLY A 73 5.07 5.85 11.25
CA GLY A 73 4.69 6.79 10.20
C GLY A 73 5.19 6.34 8.82
N TRP A 74 5.22 7.29 7.90
CA TRP A 74 5.65 7.12 6.51
C TRP A 74 7.12 7.49 6.33
N MET A 75 8.01 6.88 7.12
CA MET A 75 9.45 7.11 6.95
C MET A 75 9.95 6.31 5.74
N PRO A 76 10.65 6.96 4.78
CA PRO A 76 11.38 6.22 3.75
C PRO A 76 12.47 5.37 4.41
N LEU A 77 12.71 4.17 3.87
CA LEU A 77 13.91 3.38 4.17
C LEU A 77 15.13 4.05 3.57
#